data_AF-A0A3D0JTC1-F1
#
_entry.id   AF-A0A3D0JTC1-F1
#
_cell.length_a   1.000
_cell.length_b   1.000
_cell.length_c   1.000
_cell.angle_alpha   90.00
_cell.angle_beta   90.00
_cell.angle_gamma   90.00
#
_symmetry.space_group_name_H-M   'P 1'
#
loop_
_entity.id
_entity.type
_entity.pdbx_description
1 polymer ?
#
loop_
_entity_poly.entity_id
_entity_poly.type
_entity_poly.pdbx_seq_one_letter_code
_entity_poly.pdbx_strand_id
1 'polypeptide(L)'
;MSTTLAPALRDRAELFALLSIWSERGWLRELDRALAQLFAELDPDASPLLLLGAALASHQLGQGHVCLDLAATLANPDFTLSLPPEGDDAQESMILPSQVLAGLSLESWLAACAGSALLESEGAPLVLSGACLYMRRYWSYERQVAGNIARRLQASAAAPSDLAMRLAS
;
A
#
# COMPACT_ATOMS: atom_id res chain seq x y z
N MET A 1 -3.39 23.47 -16.56
CA MET A 1 -2.00 22.98 -16.61
C MET A 1 -2.08 21.46 -16.63
N SER A 2 -1.90 20.83 -17.79
CA SER A 2 -1.93 19.37 -17.88
C SER A 2 -0.61 18.84 -17.33
N THR A 3 -0.58 18.52 -16.03
CA THR A 3 0.60 17.92 -15.41
C THR A 3 0.80 16.54 -16.04
N THR A 4 1.88 16.37 -16.78
CA THR A 4 2.17 15.11 -17.47
C THR A 4 2.76 14.13 -16.46
N LEU A 5 2.08 13.01 -16.23
CA LEU A 5 2.56 11.94 -15.36
C LEU A 5 3.88 11.36 -15.90
N ALA A 6 4.75 10.92 -14.98
CA ALA A 6 5.99 10.24 -15.35
C ALA A 6 5.72 9.02 -16.27
N PRO A 7 6.63 8.68 -17.19
CA PRO A 7 6.48 7.53 -18.09
C PRO A 7 6.23 6.21 -17.33
N ALA A 8 6.95 6.00 -16.22
CA ALA A 8 6.79 4.84 -15.34
C ALA A 8 5.39 4.68 -14.72
N LEU A 9 4.58 5.73 -14.68
CA LEU A 9 3.19 5.66 -14.19
C LEU A 9 2.19 5.29 -15.29
N ARG A 10 2.62 5.24 -16.54
CA ARG A 10 1.78 5.04 -17.73
C ARG A 10 2.18 3.82 -18.54
N ASP A 11 3.44 3.41 -18.47
CA ASP A 11 3.99 2.27 -19.17
C ASP A 11 4.60 1.24 -18.20
N ARG A 12 4.30 -0.04 -18.42
CA ARG A 12 4.75 -1.13 -17.56
C ARG A 12 6.24 -1.42 -17.70
N ALA A 13 6.80 -1.31 -18.89
CA ALA A 13 8.23 -1.56 -19.09
C ALA A 13 9.05 -0.48 -18.38
N GLU A 14 8.62 0.79 -18.52
CA GLU A 14 9.21 1.92 -17.78
C GLU A 14 9.07 1.76 -16.25
N LEU A 15 7.91 1.25 -15.78
CA LEU A 15 7.73 0.93 -14.36
C LEU A 15 8.73 -0.12 -13.88
N PHE A 16 8.86 -1.25 -14.58
CA PHE A 16 9.75 -2.32 -14.14
C PHE A 16 11.23 -1.95 -14.25
N ALA A 17 11.60 -1.08 -15.20
CA ALA A 17 12.92 -0.46 -15.24
C ALA A 17 13.16 0.40 -13.99
N LEU A 18 12.20 1.25 -13.62
CA LEU A 18 12.26 2.07 -12.39
C LEU A 18 12.40 1.19 -11.13
N LEU A 19 11.57 0.14 -11.00
CA LEU A 19 11.63 -0.77 -9.86
C LEU A 19 12.96 -1.54 -9.79
N SER A 20 13.59 -1.86 -10.93
CA SER A 20 14.94 -2.43 -10.97
C SER A 20 15.96 -1.46 -10.39
N ILE A 21 15.94 -0.20 -10.84
CA ILE A 21 16.84 0.85 -10.37
C ILE A 21 16.68 1.06 -8.85
N TRP A 22 15.46 1.11 -8.35
CA TRP A 22 15.20 1.25 -6.91
C TRP A 22 15.64 0.03 -6.11
N SER A 23 15.51 -1.18 -6.67
CA SER A 23 15.98 -2.41 -6.03
C SER A 23 17.51 -2.51 -6.00
N GLU A 24 18.20 -2.15 -7.09
CA GLU A 24 19.66 -2.16 -7.19
C GLU A 24 20.31 -1.18 -6.20
N ARG A 25 19.60 -0.10 -5.87
CA ARG A 25 20.00 0.90 -4.87
C ARG A 25 19.63 0.51 -3.43
N GLY A 26 18.92 -0.60 -3.24
CA GLY A 26 18.46 -1.05 -1.92
C GLY A 26 17.29 -0.24 -1.35
N TRP A 27 16.63 0.61 -2.14
CA TRP A 27 15.41 1.32 -1.72
C TRP A 27 14.20 0.38 -1.67
N LEU A 28 14.19 -0.61 -2.57
CA LEU A 28 13.25 -1.72 -2.55
C LEU A 28 14.02 -3.03 -2.38
N ARG A 29 13.38 -4.03 -1.79
CA ARG A 29 13.92 -5.40 -1.78
C ARG A 29 13.59 -6.05 -3.11
N GLU A 30 14.42 -7.01 -3.52
CA GLU A 30 14.16 -7.82 -4.72
C GLU A 30 12.78 -8.50 -4.67
N LEU A 31 12.34 -8.90 -3.46
CA LEU A 31 11.01 -9.44 -3.22
C LEU A 31 9.88 -8.48 -3.64
N ASP A 32 10.01 -7.19 -3.34
CA ASP A 32 8.98 -6.19 -3.62
C ASP A 32 8.79 -6.03 -5.14
N ARG A 33 9.90 -6.05 -5.89
CA ARG A 33 9.91 -6.07 -7.36
C ARG A 33 9.34 -7.37 -7.92
N ALA A 34 9.77 -8.52 -7.40
CA ALA A 34 9.30 -9.83 -7.84
C ALA A 34 7.79 -10.00 -7.64
N LEU A 35 7.25 -9.47 -6.54
CA LEU A 35 5.80 -9.46 -6.29
C LEU A 35 5.05 -8.62 -7.34
N ALA A 36 5.54 -7.42 -7.67
CA ALA A 36 4.93 -6.61 -8.72
C ALA A 36 4.97 -7.31 -10.09
N GLN A 37 6.05 -8.02 -10.39
CA GLN A 37 6.18 -8.83 -11.61
C GLN A 37 5.12 -9.95 -11.64
N LEU A 38 4.99 -10.69 -10.54
CA LEU A 38 3.97 -11.73 -10.39
C LEU A 38 2.55 -11.16 -10.59
N PHE A 39 2.26 -9.98 -10.03
CA PHE A 39 0.96 -9.35 -10.18
C PHE A 39 0.68 -8.88 -11.62
N ALA A 40 1.71 -8.44 -12.34
CA ALA A 40 1.57 -8.12 -13.77
C ALA A 40 1.31 -9.35 -14.65
N GLU A 41 1.78 -10.54 -14.22
CA GLU A 41 1.48 -11.82 -14.86
C GLU A 41 0.07 -12.32 -14.54
N LEU A 42 -0.37 -12.15 -13.29
CA LEU A 42 -1.72 -12.53 -12.83
C LEU A 42 -2.82 -11.65 -13.44
N ASP A 43 -2.54 -10.37 -13.62
CA ASP A 43 -3.45 -9.42 -14.26
C ASP A 43 -2.70 -8.65 -15.38
N PRO A 44 -2.82 -9.12 -16.63
CA PRO A 44 -2.22 -8.46 -17.80
C PRO A 44 -2.73 -7.05 -18.06
N ASP A 45 -3.87 -6.65 -17.49
CA ASP A 45 -4.50 -5.35 -17.69
C ASP A 45 -4.32 -4.39 -16.49
N ALA A 46 -3.78 -4.87 -15.36
CA ALA A 46 -3.44 -4.05 -14.20
C ALA A 46 -2.64 -2.79 -14.57
N SER A 47 -3.06 -1.64 -14.06
CA SER A 47 -2.38 -0.39 -14.33
C SER A 47 -0.95 -0.38 -13.74
N PRO A 48 0.00 0.36 -14.34
CA PRO A 48 1.31 0.60 -13.73
C PRO A 48 1.20 1.20 -12.32
N LEU A 49 0.18 2.03 -12.07
CA LEU A 49 -0.10 2.62 -10.77
C LEU A 49 -0.46 1.58 -9.69
N LEU A 50 -1.25 0.56 -10.05
CA LEU A 50 -1.58 -0.52 -9.13
C LEU A 50 -0.35 -1.39 -8.84
N LEU A 51 0.45 -1.69 -9.87
CA LEU A 51 1.68 -2.48 -9.72
C LEU A 51 2.73 -1.76 -8.87
N LEU A 52 2.88 -0.45 -9.05
CA LEU A 52 3.70 0.40 -8.17
C LEU A 52 3.16 0.36 -6.73
N GLY A 53 1.85 0.55 -6.55
CA GLY A 53 1.20 0.46 -5.24
C GLY A 53 1.44 -0.89 -4.56
N ALA A 54 1.41 -1.99 -5.31
CA ALA A 54 1.68 -3.32 -4.78
C ALA A 54 3.14 -3.50 -4.31
N ALA A 55 4.11 -3.02 -5.10
CA ALA A 55 5.52 -3.02 -4.71
C ALA A 55 5.74 -2.22 -3.42
N LEU A 56 5.17 -1.01 -3.35
CA LEU A 56 5.27 -0.13 -2.19
C LEU A 56 4.55 -0.72 -0.96
N ALA A 57 3.39 -1.34 -1.13
CA ALA A 57 2.69 -2.02 -0.04
C ALA A 57 3.47 -3.23 0.50
N SER A 58 4.13 -4.00 -0.37
CA SER A 58 5.05 -5.06 0.03
C SER A 58 6.23 -4.51 0.84
N HIS A 59 6.79 -3.40 0.38
CA HIS A 59 7.91 -2.75 1.03
C HIS A 59 7.57 -2.24 2.43
N GLN A 60 6.46 -1.51 2.55
CA GLN A 60 5.89 -1.01 3.80
C GLN A 60 5.65 -2.13 4.81
N LEU A 61 5.14 -3.27 4.32
CA LEU A 61 4.98 -4.47 5.13
C LEU A 61 6.31 -5.02 5.65
N GLY A 62 7.36 -4.96 4.84
CA GLY A 62 8.73 -5.28 5.27
C GLY A 62 9.25 -4.41 6.41
N GLN A 63 8.75 -3.18 6.50
CA GLN A 63 9.09 -2.22 7.55
C GLN A 63 8.14 -2.28 8.77
N GLY A 64 7.15 -3.19 8.74
CA GLY A 64 6.20 -3.38 9.84
C GLY A 64 4.89 -2.60 9.71
N HIS A 65 4.67 -1.88 8.60
CA HIS A 65 3.40 -1.23 8.32
C HIS A 65 2.39 -2.20 7.70
N VAL A 66 1.14 -2.15 8.14
CA VAL A 66 0.13 -3.13 7.73
C VAL A 66 -0.45 -2.83 6.33
N CYS A 67 -0.35 -1.58 5.88
CA CYS A 67 -0.87 -1.11 4.60
C CYS A 67 -0.05 0.06 4.04
N LEU A 68 -0.25 0.31 2.76
CA LEU A 68 0.19 1.54 2.11
C LEU A 68 -0.96 2.54 2.09
N ASP A 69 -0.81 3.66 2.79
CA ASP A 69 -1.72 4.81 2.66
C ASP A 69 -1.31 5.64 1.43
N LEU A 70 -2.14 5.60 0.39
CA LEU A 70 -1.88 6.30 -0.87
C LEU A 70 -1.88 7.82 -0.71
N ALA A 71 -2.73 8.36 0.16
CA ALA A 71 -2.80 9.80 0.41
C ALA A 71 -1.53 10.28 1.15
N ALA A 72 -1.11 9.54 2.18
CA ALA A 72 0.13 9.82 2.89
C ALA A 72 1.36 9.68 1.98
N THR A 73 1.35 8.68 1.09
CA THR A 73 2.42 8.45 0.10
C THR A 73 2.53 9.60 -0.88
N LEU A 74 1.41 10.15 -1.39
CA LEU A 74 1.45 11.33 -2.25
C LEU A 74 1.92 12.59 -1.51
N ALA A 75 1.62 12.69 -0.21
CA ALA A 75 2.04 13.83 0.60
C ALA A 75 3.54 13.80 0.92
N ASN A 76 4.13 12.63 1.17
CA ASN A 76 5.54 12.47 1.54
C ASN A 76 6.20 11.24 0.86
N PRO A 77 6.37 11.26 -0.47
CA PRO A 77 6.76 10.08 -1.24
C PRO A 77 8.17 9.56 -0.92
N ASP A 78 9.10 10.46 -0.61
CA ASP A 78 10.49 10.08 -0.29
C ASP A 78 10.58 9.40 1.09
N PHE A 79 9.71 9.79 2.03
CA PHE A 79 9.62 9.16 3.35
C PHE A 79 8.95 7.78 3.30
N THR A 80 7.99 7.56 2.40
CA THR A 80 7.32 6.26 2.21
C THR A 80 8.30 5.16 1.77
N LEU A 81 9.41 5.51 1.15
CA LEU A 81 10.46 4.56 0.79
C LEU A 81 11.61 4.54 1.81
N SER A 82 11.44 5.19 2.96
CA SER A 82 12.45 5.33 4.02
C SER A 82 13.80 5.76 3.47
N LEU A 83 13.78 6.66 2.48
CA LEU A 83 15.01 7.24 1.95
C LEU A 83 15.70 8.02 3.08
N PRO A 84 17.02 7.82 3.30
CA PRO A 84 17.74 8.61 4.29
C PRO A 84 17.56 10.10 3.95
N PRO A 85 17.37 10.96 4.96
CA PRO A 85 17.26 12.41 4.74
C PRO A 85 18.50 12.88 3.99
N GLU A 86 18.29 13.70 2.95
CA GLU A 86 19.30 14.19 2.00
C GLU A 86 20.66 14.43 2.67
N GLY A 87 21.56 13.45 2.57
CA GLY A 87 22.73 13.40 3.44
C GLY A 87 23.62 12.19 3.19
N ASP A 88 23.94 11.94 1.93
CA ASP A 88 25.23 11.46 1.39
C ASP A 88 24.94 10.89 -0.02
N ASP A 89 25.61 11.45 -1.02
CA ASP A 89 25.56 11.04 -2.44
C ASP A 89 24.27 11.37 -3.22
N ALA A 90 23.91 12.65 -3.26
CA ALA A 90 23.08 13.19 -4.34
C ALA A 90 23.89 13.23 -5.67
N GLN A 91 24.06 12.07 -6.31
CA GLN A 91 24.47 12.00 -7.70
C GLN A 91 23.37 12.62 -8.57
N GLU A 92 23.71 13.64 -9.34
CA GLU A 92 22.82 14.58 -10.06
C GLU A 92 21.85 13.96 -11.11
N SER A 93 21.77 12.64 -11.21
CA SER A 93 20.96 11.91 -12.20
C SER A 93 19.93 10.94 -11.59
N MET A 94 19.60 11.07 -10.30
CA MET A 94 18.67 10.16 -9.64
C MET A 94 17.20 10.55 -9.85
N ILE A 95 16.38 9.58 -10.28
CA ILE A 95 14.92 9.71 -10.31
C ILE A 95 14.38 9.37 -8.91
N LEU A 96 13.98 10.41 -8.18
CA LEU A 96 13.39 10.30 -6.83
C LEU A 96 11.91 9.91 -6.89
N PRO A 97 11.37 9.23 -5.86
CA PRO A 97 9.94 8.95 -5.74
C PRO A 97 9.07 10.22 -5.84
N SER A 98 9.50 11.32 -5.21
CA SER A 98 8.85 12.63 -5.33
C SER A 98 8.76 13.13 -6.77
N GLN A 99 9.78 12.87 -7.60
CA GLN A 99 9.76 13.24 -9.01
C GLN A 99 8.85 12.33 -9.83
N VAL A 100 8.81 11.03 -9.54
CA VAL A 100 7.94 10.07 -10.23
C VAL A 100 6.47 10.35 -9.95
N LEU A 101 6.14 10.57 -8.68
CA LEU A 101 4.77 10.78 -8.20
C LEU A 101 4.29 12.22 -8.37
N ALA A 102 5.15 13.13 -8.83
CA ALA A 102 4.80 14.52 -9.10
C ALA A 102 3.61 14.61 -10.07
N GLY A 103 2.56 15.32 -9.65
CA GLY A 103 1.37 15.54 -10.47
C GLY A 103 0.35 14.39 -10.45
N LEU A 104 0.62 13.29 -9.77
CA LEU A 104 -0.37 12.24 -9.52
C LEU A 104 -1.33 12.69 -8.42
N SER A 105 -2.64 12.63 -8.71
CA SER A 105 -3.69 12.86 -7.72
C SER A 105 -4.16 11.55 -7.10
N LEU A 106 -4.69 11.63 -5.87
CA LEU A 106 -5.25 10.47 -5.18
C LEU A 106 -6.42 9.87 -5.98
N GLU A 107 -7.29 10.71 -6.55
CA GLU A 107 -8.42 10.23 -7.34
C GLU A 107 -7.95 9.44 -8.58
N SER A 108 -6.90 9.91 -9.24
CA SER A 108 -6.34 9.21 -10.41
C SER A 108 -5.69 7.88 -10.02
N TRP A 109 -5.03 7.82 -8.87
CA TRP A 109 -4.44 6.57 -8.38
C TRP A 109 -5.53 5.55 -8.03
N LEU A 110 -6.56 5.97 -7.27
CA LEU A 110 -7.69 5.11 -6.92
C LEU A 110 -8.44 4.63 -8.17
N ALA A 111 -8.66 5.51 -9.15
CA ALA A 111 -9.29 5.14 -10.41
C ALA A 111 -8.47 4.10 -11.18
N ALA A 112 -7.14 4.19 -11.15
CA ALA A 112 -6.26 3.23 -11.81
C ALA A 112 -6.21 1.85 -11.11
N CYS A 113 -6.67 1.76 -9.86
CA CYS A 113 -6.82 0.49 -9.14
C CYS A 113 -8.14 -0.23 -9.47
N ALA A 114 -9.18 0.52 -9.87
CA ALA A 114 -10.51 -0.03 -10.13
C ALA A 114 -10.51 -1.01 -11.31
N GLY A 115 -11.33 -2.06 -11.23
CA GLY A 115 -11.49 -3.06 -12.29
C GLY A 115 -10.37 -4.10 -12.41
N SER A 116 -9.33 -4.03 -11.56
CA SER A 116 -8.27 -5.03 -11.57
C SER A 116 -8.69 -6.33 -10.89
N ALA A 117 -8.36 -7.46 -11.51
CA ALA A 117 -8.57 -8.78 -10.93
C ALA A 117 -7.76 -8.97 -9.63
N LEU A 118 -6.68 -8.21 -9.42
CA LEU A 118 -5.87 -8.25 -8.21
C LEU A 118 -6.61 -7.73 -6.96
N LEU A 119 -7.69 -6.98 -7.16
CA LEU A 119 -8.50 -6.36 -6.10
C LEU A 119 -9.93 -6.93 -6.05
N GLU A 120 -10.52 -7.21 -7.21
CA GLU A 120 -11.96 -7.51 -7.32
C GLU A 120 -12.29 -9.00 -7.47
N SER A 121 -11.30 -9.85 -7.77
CA SER A 121 -11.55 -11.30 -7.90
C SER A 121 -11.79 -11.99 -6.55
N GLU A 122 -12.47 -13.13 -6.59
CA GLU A 122 -12.56 -14.03 -5.44
C GLU A 122 -11.16 -14.50 -5.03
N GLY A 123 -10.72 -14.12 -3.82
CA GLY A 123 -9.37 -14.39 -3.33
C GLY A 123 -8.29 -13.42 -3.82
N ALA A 124 -8.67 -12.30 -4.44
CA ALA A 124 -7.77 -11.24 -4.95
C ALA A 124 -6.60 -10.91 -3.98
N PRO A 125 -5.32 -10.96 -4.38
CA PRO A 125 -4.20 -10.82 -3.44
C PRO A 125 -4.16 -9.47 -2.70
N LEU A 126 -4.79 -8.42 -3.25
CA LEU A 126 -4.86 -7.09 -2.67
C LEU A 126 -6.27 -6.77 -2.15
N VAL A 127 -6.33 -5.82 -1.22
CA VAL A 127 -7.56 -5.19 -0.75
C VAL A 127 -7.33 -3.69 -0.70
N LEU A 128 -8.24 -2.91 -1.27
CA LEU A 128 -8.24 -1.44 -1.15
C LEU A 128 -9.39 -1.04 -0.23
N SER A 129 -9.08 -0.34 0.87
CA SER A 129 -10.07 0.19 1.81
C SER A 129 -9.83 1.68 2.02
N GLY A 130 -10.74 2.51 1.48
CA GLY A 130 -10.51 3.95 1.41
C GLY A 130 -9.27 4.26 0.55
N ALA A 131 -8.28 4.94 1.13
CA ALA A 131 -6.99 5.21 0.51
C ALA A 131 -5.89 4.20 0.87
N CYS A 132 -6.21 3.16 1.65
CA CYS A 132 -5.23 2.21 2.15
C CYS A 132 -5.24 0.91 1.31
N LEU A 133 -4.08 0.57 0.76
CA LEU A 133 -3.84 -0.66 0.00
C LEU A 133 -3.17 -1.71 0.88
N TYR A 134 -3.78 -2.90 0.96
CA TYR A 134 -3.38 -4.00 1.82
C TYR A 134 -3.05 -5.26 1.01
N MET A 135 -2.13 -6.06 1.53
CA MET A 135 -2.03 -7.47 1.18
C MET A 135 -3.16 -8.24 1.90
N ARG A 136 -3.97 -9.05 1.18
CA ARG A 136 -5.19 -9.68 1.73
C ARG A 136 -4.96 -10.45 3.03
N ARG A 137 -3.82 -11.14 3.15
CA ARG A 137 -3.46 -11.90 4.35
C ARG A 137 -3.43 -11.01 5.60
N TYR A 138 -2.86 -9.81 5.49
CA TYR A 138 -2.72 -8.88 6.61
C TYR A 138 -4.02 -8.15 6.91
N TRP A 139 -4.81 -7.81 5.89
CA TRP A 139 -6.17 -7.31 6.06
C TRP A 139 -7.07 -8.28 6.85
N SER A 140 -6.95 -9.59 6.56
CA SER A 140 -7.69 -10.63 7.27
C SER A 140 -7.33 -10.66 8.77
N TYR A 141 -6.06 -10.49 9.10
CA TYR A 141 -5.60 -10.42 10.49
C TYR A 141 -6.12 -9.17 11.21
N GLU A 142 -6.06 -8.00 10.56
CA GLU A 142 -6.60 -6.77 11.13
C GLU A 142 -8.11 -6.89 11.41
N ARG A 143 -8.89 -7.43 10.46
CA ARG A 143 -10.32 -7.70 10.67
C ARG A 143 -10.60 -8.67 11.81
N GLN A 144 -9.77 -9.71 11.97
CA GLN A 144 -9.91 -10.67 13.06
C GLN A 144 -9.66 -10.01 14.42
N VAL A 145 -8.64 -9.15 14.53
CA VAL A 145 -8.36 -8.38 15.75
C VAL A 145 -9.51 -7.43 16.07
N ALA A 146 -9.96 -6.64 15.08
CA ALA A 146 -11.09 -5.72 15.25
C ALA A 146 -12.37 -6.45 15.69
N GLY A 147 -12.68 -7.59 15.07
CA GLY A 147 -13.84 -8.41 15.43
C GLY A 147 -13.75 -8.99 16.85
N ASN A 148 -12.56 -9.39 17.28
CA ASN A 148 -12.35 -9.88 18.65
C ASN A 148 -12.48 -8.77 19.69
N ILE A 149 -11.98 -7.57 19.40
CA ILE A 149 -12.14 -6.39 20.28
C ILE A 149 -13.61 -6.00 20.37
N ALA A 150 -14.31 -5.89 19.23
CA ALA A 150 -15.73 -5.57 19.19
C ALA A 150 -16.57 -6.57 20.00
N ARG A 151 -16.28 -7.87 19.88
CA ARG A 151 -16.96 -8.92 20.65
C ARG A 151 -16.73 -8.78 22.15
N ARG A 152 -15.51 -8.41 22.58
CA ARG A 152 -15.21 -8.17 24.00
C ARG A 152 -15.92 -6.93 24.54
N LEU A 153 -15.97 -5.85 23.77
CA LEU A 153 -16.69 -4.64 24.14
C LEU A 153 -18.20 -4.90 24.26
N GLN A 154 -18.78 -5.67 23.33
CA GLN A 154 -20.19 -6.08 23.40
C GLN A 154 -20.48 -7.00 24.59
N ALA A 155 -19.59 -7.96 24.90
CA ALA A 155 -19.74 -8.82 26.07
C ALA A 155 -19.61 -8.04 27.39
N SER A 156 -18.76 -7.01 27.43
CA SER A 156 -18.63 -6.12 28.59
C SER A 156 -19.82 -5.16 28.74
N ALA A 157 -20.42 -4.72 27.63
CA ALA A 157 -21.61 -3.87 27.63
C ALA A 157 -22.90 -4.67 27.98
N ALA A 158 -22.91 -5.98 27.70
CA ALA A 158 -23.97 -6.90 28.07
C ALA A 158 -23.84 -7.46 29.50
N ALA A 159 -23.09 -6.77 30.38
CA ALA A 159 -23.01 -7.16 31.79
C ALA A 159 -24.42 -7.24 32.40
N PRO A 160 -24.78 -8.33 33.10
CA PRO A 160 -26.13 -8.53 33.60
C PRO A 160 -26.50 -7.43 34.60
N SER A 161 -27.72 -6.91 34.51
CA SER A 161 -28.26 -5.83 35.36
C SER A 161 -28.30 -6.15 36.86
N ASP A 162 -28.05 -7.40 37.24
CA ASP A 162 -27.95 -7.91 38.60
C ASP A 162 -26.54 -7.77 39.22
N LEU A 163 -25.53 -7.33 38.44
CA LEU A 163 -24.16 -7.17 38.96
C LEU A 163 -24.09 -6.18 40.13
N ALA A 164 -24.93 -5.13 40.11
CA ALA A 164 -25.03 -4.15 41.19
C ALA A 164 -25.70 -4.72 42.45
N MET A 165 -26.65 -5.66 42.29
CA MET A 165 -27.32 -6.31 43.43
C MET A 165 -26.43 -7.35 44.11
N ARG A 166 -25.57 -8.04 43.35
CA ARG A 166 -24.67 -9.08 43.88
C ARG A 166 -23.41 -8.54 44.58
N LEU A 167 -23.09 -7.26 44.39
CA LEU A 167 -21.97 -6.58 45.06
C LEU A 167 -22.40 -5.86 46.36
N ALA A 168 -23.70 -5.85 46.68
CA ALA A 168 -24.27 -5.22 47.88
C ALA A 168 -24.59 -6.22 49.02
N SER A 169 -24.23 -7.50 48.87
CA SER A 169 -24.33 -8.56 49.89
C SER A 169 -22.95 -9.03 50.31
#